data_AF-A0A163YAT0-F1
#
_entry.id   AF-A0A163YAT0-F1
#
_cell.length_a   1.000
_cell.length_b   1.000
_cell.length_c   1.000
_cell.angle_alpha   90.00
_cell.angle_beta   90.00
_cell.angle_gamma   90.00
#
_symmetry.space_group_name_H-M   'P 1'
#
loop_
_entity.id
_entity.type
_entity.pdbx_description
1 polymer ?
#
loop_
_entity_poly.entity_id
_entity_poly.type
_entity_poly.pdbx_seq_one_letter_code
_entity_poly.pdbx_strand_id
1 'polypeptide(L)' 'MAHSSRICLTSKGSTIDALGGGQYRVCDQSRSCTVTEGLWAAYESLRELEQKRVQ' A
#
# COMPACT_ATOMS: atom_id res chain seq x y z
N MET A 1 -4.42 -2.23 20.46
CA MET A 1 -4.73 -2.62 19.07
C MET A 1 -4.13 -1.56 18.17
N ALA A 2 -3.24 -1.90 17.24
CA ALA A 2 -2.71 -0.93 16.29
C ALA A 2 -3.85 -0.56 15.32
N HIS A 3 -4.37 0.66 15.43
CA HIS A 3 -5.37 1.16 14.48
C HIS A 3 -4.68 1.47 13.16
N SER A 4 -4.83 0.59 12.18
CA SER A 4 -4.44 0.90 10.80
C SER A 4 -5.56 1.66 10.10
N SER A 5 -5.26 2.82 9.51
CA SER A 5 -6.25 3.61 8.77
C SER A 5 -6.05 3.45 7.27
N ARG A 6 -7.08 3.02 6.53
CA ARG A 6 -6.99 2.92 5.07
C ARG A 6 -6.91 4.30 4.43
N ILE A 7 -5.87 4.52 3.65
CA ILE A 7 -5.65 5.75 2.88
C ILE A 7 -6.25 5.60 1.49
N CYS A 8 -6.03 4.47 0.82
CA CYS A 8 -6.60 4.22 -0.49
C CYS A 8 -6.89 2.75 -0.75
N LEU A 9 -7.81 2.52 -1.69
CA LEU A 9 -8.13 1.25 -2.33
C LEU A 9 -8.22 1.52 -3.84
N THR A 10 -7.48 0.77 -4.64
CA THR A 10 -7.52 0.90 -6.10
C THR A 10 -8.54 -0.07 -6.70
N SER A 11 -8.96 0.18 -7.94
CA SER A 11 -9.86 -0.72 -8.68
C SER A 11 -9.25 -2.11 -8.92
N LYS A 12 -7.91 -2.22 -8.87
CA LYS A 12 -7.16 -3.48 -8.94
C LYS A 12 -7.08 -4.22 -7.60
N GLY A 13 -7.71 -3.69 -6.55
CA GLY A 13 -7.73 -4.31 -5.21
C GLY A 13 -6.48 -4.08 -4.37
N SER A 14 -5.58 -3.19 -4.80
CA SER A 14 -4.39 -2.82 -4.01
C SER A 14 -4.77 -1.74 -2.97
N THR A 15 -4.08 -1.71 -1.83
CA THR A 15 -4.38 -0.79 -0.73
C THR A 15 -3.14 -0.10 -0.19
N ILE A 16 -3.32 1.09 0.38
CA ILE A 16 -2.38 1.71 1.30
C ILE A 16 -3.09 1.90 2.64
N ASP A 17 -2.52 1.36 3.71
CA ASP A 17 -3.00 1.50 5.08
C ASP A 17 -1.92 2.18 5.94
N ALA A 18 -2.25 3.27 6.65
CA ALA A 18 -1.36 3.94 7.59
C ALA A 18 -1.25 3.11 8.87
N LEU A 19 -0.03 2.81 9.32
CA LEU A 19 0.24 2.04 10.54
C LEU A 19 0.59 2.94 11.75
N GLY A 20 0.87 4.22 11.51
CA GLY A 20 1.41 5.14 12.50
C GLY A 20 2.93 5.25 12.43
N GLY A 21 3.51 6.24 13.11
CA GLY A 21 4.97 6.44 13.13
C GLY A 21 5.61 6.70 11.76
N GLY A 22 4.84 7.26 10.82
CA GLY A 22 5.31 7.47 9.44
C GLY A 22 5.38 6.19 8.60
N GLN A 23 4.87 5.07 9.09
CA GLN A 23 4.85 3.80 8.38
C GLN A 23 3.53 3.54 7.67
N TYR A 24 3.64 2.95 6.49
CA TYR A 24 2.52 2.65 5.61
C TYR A 24 2.65 1.23 5.08
N ARG A 25 1.55 0.49 5.09
CA ARG A 25 1.44 -0.83 4.50
C ARG A 25 0.82 -0.72 3.11
N VAL A 26 1.51 -1.21 2.10
CA VAL A 26 1.00 -1.34 0.74
C VAL A 26 0.69 -2.82 0.50
N CYS A 27 -0.53 -3.15 0.13
CA CYS A 27 -0.92 -4.52 -0.20
C CYS A 27 -1.42 -4.61 -1.63
N ASP A 28 -1.20 -5.76 -2.27
CA ASP A 28 -1.77 -6.09 -3.56
C ASP A 28 -3.07 -6.94 -3.44
N GLN A 29 -3.76 -7.23 -4.54
CA GLN A 29 -4.98 -8.06 -4.51
C GLN A 29 -4.77 -9.47 -3.94
N SER A 30 -3.54 -9.97 -4.01
CA SER A 30 -3.16 -11.32 -3.58
C SER A 30 -2.81 -11.33 -2.09
N ARG A 31 -3.00 -10.20 -1.40
CA ARG A 31 -2.65 -9.96 0.00
C ARG A 31 -1.15 -10.02 0.29
N SER A 32 -0.30 -9.88 -0.73
CA SER A 32 1.12 -9.64 -0.53
C SER A 32 1.30 -8.19 -0.10
N CYS A 33 1.92 -7.98 1.05
CA CYS A 33 2.04 -6.66 1.66
C CYS A 33 3.49 -6.29 1.94
N THR A 34 3.82 -5.02 1.73
CA THR A 34 5.12 -4.43 2.07
C THR A 34 4.90 -3.24 2.97
N VAL A 35 5.78 -3.04 3.95
CA VAL A 35 5.78 -1.85 4.81
C VAL A 35 6.84 -0.88 4.31
N THR A 36 6.47 0.38 4.20
CA THR A 36 7.30 1.47 3.71
C THR A 36 7.27 2.61 4.71
N GLU A 37 8.37 3.36 4.78
CA GLU A 37 8.45 4.59 5.56
C GLU A 37 8.18 5.78 4.63
N GLY A 38 7.26 6.66 5.04
CA GLY A 38 6.84 7.82 4.26
C GLY A 38 5.74 7.51 3.25
N LEU A 39 4.78 8.44 3.15
CA LEU A 39 3.59 8.26 2.30
C LEU A 39 3.96 8.25 0.80
N TRP A 40 4.98 9.00 0.42
CA TRP A 40 5.43 9.06 -0.96
C TRP A 40 6.01 7.71 -1.44
N ALA A 41 6.86 7.07 -0.62
CA ALA A 41 7.40 5.74 -0.92
C ALA A 41 6.28 4.67 -1.01
N ALA A 42 5.24 4.81 -0.19
CA ALA A 42 4.07 3.95 -0.26
C ALA A 42 3.34 4.08 -1.61
N TYR A 43 3.15 5.32 -2.11
CA TYR A 43 2.55 5.56 -3.42
C TYR A 43 3.43 5.08 -4.58
N GLU A 44 4.75 5.25 -4.50
CA GLU A 44 5.66 4.71 -5.52
C GLU A 44 5.57 3.18 -5.57
N SER A 45 5.60 2.52 -4.40
CA SER A 45 5.45 1.06 -4.29
C SER A 45 4.10 0.59 -4.87
N LEU A 46 3.03 1.31 -4.60
CA LEU A 46 1.71 1.04 -5.18
C LEU A 46 1.74 1.17 -6.71
N ARG A 47 2.36 2.23 -7.24
CA ARG A 47 2.47 2.45 -8.69
C ARG A 47 3.22 1.30 -9.37
N GLU A 48 4.34 0.86 -8.79
CA GLU A 48 5.12 -0.26 -9.33
C GLU A 48 4.34 -1.58 -9.28
N LEU A 49 3.64 -1.86 -8.18
CA LEU A 49 2.77 -3.04 -8.04
C LEU A 49 1.70 -3.07 -9.13
N GLU A 50 1.07 -1.91 -9.39
CA GLU A 50 0.02 -1.82 -10.40
C GLU A 50 0.53 -1.88 -11.83
N GLN A 51 1.75 -1.38 -12.10
CA GLN A 51 2.40 -1.44 -13.42
C GLN A 51 2.85 -2.86 -13.76
N LYS A 52 3.45 -3.60 -12.81
CA LYS A 52 3.89 -4.99 -13.02
C LYS A 52 2.75 -5.94 -13.39
N ARG A 53 1.53 -5.63 -12.95
CA ARG A 53 0.31 -6.42 -13.20
C ARG A 53 -0.37 -6.14 -14.54
N VAL A 54 0.10 -5.18 -15.35
CA VAL A 54 -0.47 -4.91 -16.69
C VAL A 54 0.16 -5.79 -17.78
N GLN A 55 0.83 -6.89 -17.40
CA GLN A 55 1.38 -7.86 -18.35
C GLN A 55 0.46 -9.06 -18.53
#